data_AF-A0A196S7H2-F1
#
_entry.id   AF-A0A196S7H2-F1
#
_cell.length_a   1.000
_cell.length_b   1.000
_cell.length_c   1.000
_cell.angle_alpha   90.00
_cell.angle_beta   90.00
_cell.angle_gamma   90.00
#
_symmetry.space_group_name_H-M   'P 1'
#
loop_
_entity.id
_entity.type
_entity.pdbx_description
1 polymer ?
#
loop_
_entity_poly.entity_id
_entity_poly.type
_entity_poly.pdbx_seq_one_letter_code
_entity_poly.pdbx_strand_id
1 'polypeptide(L)'
;MPRVKAVELRQKNRDELLAEIENYKKELAQLRVAQVTGGAPAKLAQIKVVRKNIARALTVLSQQKRAALKEHYAKAKYLPTDLRTKTTRAMRRALTEEQAAKKTLRQQKKERAFPSLVNQGEFQHILRVLNTNIDGKQKIVYALTSIKGIGRRFATAVCKKAEVDIRKRAGELSNEEIDKLVAVISNPLQYNIPQWFLNRQKDVETGKFKQIVSNNLQANLREDLNRLKKMRANRGLRHYWNLKVRGQHTKTTGRFGKSVGVSAKK
;
A
#
# COMPACT_ATOMS: atom_id res chain seq x y z
N MET A 1 6.23 35.80 38.90
CA MET A 1 4.92 35.90 38.21
C MET A 1 4.30 34.54 37.94
N PRO A 2 2.98 34.40 38.15
CA PRO A 2 2.24 33.21 37.77
C PRO A 2 2.06 33.10 36.24
N ARG A 3 1.75 31.88 35.81
CA ARG A 3 1.46 31.56 34.42
C ARG A 3 0.06 32.05 34.05
N VAL A 4 -0.05 33.01 33.13
CA VAL A 4 -1.35 33.58 32.71
C VAL A 4 -2.14 32.58 31.87
N LYS A 5 -3.44 32.41 32.15
CA LYS A 5 -4.31 31.52 31.36
C LYS A 5 -4.79 32.23 30.09
N ALA A 6 -4.85 31.50 28.99
CA ALA A 6 -5.28 32.07 27.71
C ALA A 6 -6.77 32.47 27.70
N VAL A 7 -7.58 31.87 28.58
CA VAL A 7 -9.02 32.18 28.71
C VAL A 7 -9.21 33.60 29.26
N GLU A 8 -8.45 33.97 30.28
CA GLU A 8 -8.46 35.31 30.90
C GLU A 8 -8.03 36.40 29.90
N LEU A 9 -7.04 36.10 29.05
CA LEU A 9 -6.59 37.03 28.01
C LEU A 9 -7.60 37.21 26.87
N ARG A 10 -8.46 36.23 26.60
CA ARG A 10 -9.47 36.34 25.53
C ARG A 10 -10.65 37.24 25.91
N GLN A 11 -10.91 37.41 27.21
CA GLN A 11 -11.99 38.26 27.73
C GLN A 11 -11.61 39.75 27.73
N LYS A 12 -10.32 40.07 27.57
CA LYS A 12 -9.81 41.44 27.60
C LYS A 12 -9.89 42.11 26.23
N ASN A 13 -10.06 43.44 26.28
CA ASN A 13 -10.08 44.27 25.10
C ASN A 13 -8.69 44.41 24.48
N ARG A 14 -8.64 44.85 23.23
CA ARG A 14 -7.38 45.01 22.48
C ARG A 14 -6.39 45.94 23.21
N ASP A 15 -6.87 47.05 23.74
CA ASP A 15 -6.01 48.06 24.37
C ASP A 15 -5.51 47.58 25.74
N GLU A 16 -6.34 46.86 26.47
CA GLU A 16 -5.95 46.16 27.71
C GLU A 16 -4.84 45.12 27.43
N LEU A 17 -4.97 44.34 26.35
CA LEU A 17 -3.95 43.37 25.95
C LEU A 17 -2.62 44.04 25.55
N LEU A 18 -2.67 45.20 24.89
CA LEU A 18 -1.48 45.96 24.55
C LEU A 18 -0.77 46.51 25.80
N ALA A 19 -1.53 47.06 26.75
CA ALA A 19 -1.00 47.52 28.03
C ALA A 19 -0.35 46.36 28.82
N GLU A 20 -0.97 45.17 28.84
CA GLU A 20 -0.39 44.00 29.49
C GLU A 20 0.89 43.50 28.83
N ILE A 21 0.95 43.54 27.49
CA ILE A 21 2.16 43.19 26.75
C ILE A 21 3.30 44.17 27.09
N GLU A 22 3.02 45.47 27.19
CA GLU A 22 4.02 46.46 27.59
C GLU A 22 4.50 46.23 29.01
N ASN A 23 3.59 45.93 29.95
CA ASN A 23 3.95 45.62 31.33
C ASN A 23 4.85 44.37 31.41
N TYR A 24 4.51 43.29 30.71
CA TYR A 24 5.37 42.09 30.64
C TYR A 24 6.72 42.36 29.96
N LYS A 25 6.78 43.26 28.98
CA LYS A 25 8.05 43.65 28.34
C LYS A 25 8.94 44.45 29.29
N LYS A 26 8.37 45.40 30.04
CA LYS A 26 9.08 46.18 31.08
C LYS A 26 9.63 45.24 32.15
N GLU A 27 8.82 44.30 32.62
CA GLU A 27 9.23 43.29 33.60
C GLU A 27 10.33 42.37 33.04
N LEU A 28 10.21 41.91 31.79
CA LEU A 28 11.25 41.11 31.14
C LEU A 28 12.58 41.88 31.03
N ALA A 29 12.53 43.18 30.75
CA ALA A 29 13.71 44.03 30.68
C ALA A 29 14.40 44.11 32.04
N GLN A 30 13.64 44.35 33.12
CA GLN A 30 14.17 44.35 34.50
C GLN A 30 14.81 43.01 34.88
N LEU A 31 14.15 41.89 34.56
CA LEU A 31 14.69 40.55 34.83
C LEU A 31 15.95 40.22 34.02
N ARG A 32 16.09 40.79 32.81
CA ARG A 32 17.33 40.65 32.01
C ARG A 32 18.49 41.45 32.58
N VAL A 33 18.25 42.65 33.10
CA VAL A 33 19.29 43.42 33.82
C VAL A 33 19.76 42.63 35.04
N ALA A 34 18.82 42.12 35.84
CA ALA A 34 19.14 41.28 37.00
C ALA A 34 19.90 39.99 36.64
N GLN A 35 19.72 39.46 35.43
CA GLN A 35 20.49 38.31 34.92
C GLN A 35 21.95 38.64 34.66
N VAL A 36 22.23 39.84 34.14
CA VAL A 36 23.59 40.30 33.84
C VAL A 36 24.35 40.65 35.12
N THR A 37 23.65 41.21 36.12
CA THR A 37 24.25 41.60 37.41
C THR A 37 24.34 40.45 38.43
N GLY A 38 24.18 39.18 38.02
CA GLY A 38 24.30 38.01 38.90
C GLY A 38 23.17 37.87 39.95
N GLY A 39 21.95 38.32 39.64
CA GLY A 39 20.82 38.32 40.57
C GLY A 39 20.33 36.92 40.98
N ALA A 40 19.52 36.89 42.05
CA ALA A 40 19.04 35.67 42.69
C ALA A 40 18.38 34.66 41.71
N PRO A 41 18.65 33.34 41.86
CA PRO A 41 18.19 32.30 40.93
C PRO A 41 16.66 32.23 40.82
N ALA A 42 15.93 32.57 41.88
CA ALA A 42 14.48 32.63 41.90
C ALA A 42 13.91 33.68 40.92
N LYS A 43 14.61 34.81 40.70
CA LYS A 43 14.20 35.83 39.72
C LYS A 43 14.48 35.37 38.29
N LEU A 44 15.59 34.67 38.06
CA LEU A 44 15.99 34.14 36.75
C LEU A 44 15.02 33.08 36.23
N ALA A 45 14.47 32.23 37.11
CA ALA A 45 13.46 31.24 36.76
C ALA A 45 12.18 31.87 36.17
N GLN A 46 11.87 33.12 36.54
CA GLN A 46 10.67 33.83 36.06
C GLN A 46 10.78 34.30 34.61
N ILE A 47 12.00 34.46 34.08
CA ILE A 47 12.24 34.91 32.69
C ILE A 47 11.51 34.01 31.68
N LYS A 48 11.58 32.69 31.88
CA LYS A 48 10.90 31.71 31.00
C LYS A 48 9.38 31.86 31.06
N VAL A 49 8.84 32.18 32.25
CA VAL A 49 7.40 32.36 32.45
C VAL A 49 6.93 33.65 31.79
N VAL A 50 7.64 34.76 32.00
CA VAL A 50 7.30 36.07 31.39
C VAL A 50 7.39 36.01 29.86
N ARG A 51 8.43 35.38 29.28
CA ARG A 51 8.51 35.15 27.82
C ARG A 51 7.32 34.37 27.28
N LYS A 52 6.90 33.32 28.00
CA LYS A 52 5.72 32.52 27.62
C LYS A 52 4.42 33.31 27.77
N ASN A 53 4.31 34.21 28.75
CA ASN A 53 3.14 35.07 28.93
C ASN A 53 3.04 36.10 27.79
N ILE A 54 4.15 36.76 27.40
CA ILE A 54 4.21 37.67 26.23
C ILE A 54 3.77 36.94 24.96
N ALA A 55 4.32 35.74 24.71
CA ALA A 55 3.97 34.96 23.53
C ALA A 55 2.47 34.59 23.50
N ARG A 56 1.86 34.30 24.65
CA ARG A 56 0.42 34.02 24.76
C ARG A 56 -0.44 35.25 24.51
N ALA A 57 -0.11 36.39 25.11
CA ALA A 57 -0.84 37.63 24.88
C ALA A 57 -0.79 38.06 23.41
N LEU A 58 0.40 37.99 22.77
CA LEU A 58 0.56 38.28 21.34
C LEU A 58 -0.21 37.30 20.43
N THR A 59 -0.29 36.02 20.80
CA THR A 59 -1.07 35.04 20.03
C THR A 59 -2.57 35.29 20.16
N VAL A 60 -3.08 35.62 21.34
CA VAL A 60 -4.49 36.00 21.53
C VAL A 60 -4.83 37.27 20.74
N LEU A 61 -3.98 38.30 20.80
CA LEU A 61 -4.14 39.53 20.02
C LEU A 61 -4.18 39.24 18.51
N SER A 62 -3.29 38.37 18.02
CA SER A 62 -3.29 37.96 16.61
C SER A 62 -4.53 37.12 16.24
N GLN A 63 -5.07 36.33 17.17
CA GLN A 63 -6.30 35.57 16.96
C GLN A 63 -7.51 36.50 16.86
N GLN A 64 -7.67 37.45 17.79
CA GLN A 64 -8.74 38.45 17.76
C GLN A 64 -8.69 39.28 16.47
N LYS A 65 -7.50 39.77 16.07
CA LYS A 65 -7.33 40.50 14.80
C LYS A 65 -7.76 39.67 13.59
N ARG A 66 -7.36 38.39 13.54
CA ARG A 66 -7.75 37.49 12.43
C ARG A 66 -9.24 37.15 12.44
N ALA A 67 -9.86 37.01 13.61
CA ALA A 67 -11.30 36.76 13.73
C ALA A 67 -12.11 37.96 13.21
N ALA A 68 -11.79 39.17 13.66
CA ALA A 68 -12.43 40.40 13.16
C ALA A 68 -12.25 40.57 11.64
N LEU A 69 -11.07 40.29 11.11
CA LEU A 69 -10.85 40.30 9.65
C LEU A 69 -11.67 39.23 8.93
N LYS A 70 -11.84 38.03 9.48
CA LYS A 70 -12.69 37.00 8.87
C LYS A 70 -14.14 37.43 8.78
N GLU A 71 -14.67 38.10 9.80
CA GLU A 71 -16.04 38.63 9.79
C GLU A 71 -16.21 39.72 8.74
N HIS A 72 -15.26 40.67 8.68
CA HIS A 72 -15.28 41.74 7.68
C HIS A 72 -15.24 41.21 6.24
N TYR A 73 -14.43 40.18 5.97
CA TYR A 73 -14.29 39.58 4.63
C TYR A 73 -15.23 38.40 4.37
N ALA A 74 -16.17 38.09 5.26
CA ALA A 74 -17.04 36.90 5.15
C ALA A 74 -17.90 36.90 3.88
N LYS A 75 -18.34 38.08 3.42
CA LYS A 75 -19.15 38.25 2.20
C LYS A 75 -18.36 38.79 1.01
N ALA A 76 -17.05 38.99 1.15
CA ALA A 76 -16.22 39.53 0.09
C ALA A 76 -15.96 38.45 -0.97
N LYS A 77 -15.95 38.84 -2.26
CA LYS A 77 -15.63 37.95 -3.38
C LYS A 77 -14.23 37.31 -3.25
N TYR A 78 -13.28 38.02 -2.63
CA TYR A 78 -11.90 37.56 -2.47
C TYR A 78 -11.46 37.65 -1.01
N LEU A 79 -10.90 36.53 -0.50
CA LEU A 79 -10.30 36.46 0.82
C LEU A 79 -8.78 36.74 0.75
N PRO A 80 -8.23 37.61 1.63
CA PRO A 80 -6.79 37.79 1.79
C PRO A 80 -6.05 36.46 2.00
N THR A 81 -4.84 36.35 1.44
CA THR A 81 -4.03 35.10 1.47
C THR A 81 -3.77 34.60 2.88
N ASP A 82 -3.58 35.49 3.85
CA ASP A 82 -3.31 35.16 5.26
C ASP A 82 -4.50 34.53 5.99
N LEU A 83 -5.72 34.73 5.48
CA LEU A 83 -6.95 34.19 6.06
C LEU A 83 -7.38 32.86 5.42
N ARG A 84 -6.74 32.47 4.30
CA ARG A 84 -7.05 31.21 3.61
C ARG A 84 -6.60 30.02 4.46
N THR A 85 -7.40 28.96 4.45
CA THR A 85 -7.06 27.71 5.11
C THR A 85 -5.86 27.06 4.41
N LYS A 86 -4.81 26.73 5.16
CA LYS A 86 -3.64 26.02 4.62
C LYS A 86 -3.98 24.53 4.50
N THR A 87 -4.47 24.11 3.34
CA THR A 87 -4.73 22.70 3.05
C THR A 87 -3.46 21.94 2.71
N THR A 88 -3.43 20.65 3.05
CA THR A 88 -2.31 19.76 2.72
C THR A 88 -2.14 19.63 1.20
N ARG A 89 -0.93 19.30 0.74
CA ARG A 89 -0.67 19.06 -0.70
C ARG A 89 -1.56 17.95 -1.26
N ALA A 90 -1.86 16.93 -0.45
CA ALA A 90 -2.75 15.84 -0.82
C ALA A 90 -4.17 16.33 -1.10
N MET A 91 -4.73 17.14 -0.18
CA MET A 91 -6.07 17.74 -0.36
C MET A 91 -6.14 18.66 -1.58
N ARG A 92 -5.08 19.45 -1.86
CA ARG A 92 -5.02 20.31 -3.05
C ARG A 92 -4.93 19.55 -4.37
N ARG A 93 -4.48 18.30 -4.34
CA ARG A 93 -4.33 17.43 -5.53
C ARG A 93 -5.44 16.39 -5.65
N ALA A 94 -6.37 16.34 -4.70
CA ALA A 94 -7.52 15.46 -4.79
C ALA A 94 -8.37 15.89 -5.99
N LEU A 95 -8.82 14.91 -6.77
CA LEU A 95 -9.77 15.13 -7.85
C LEU A 95 -11.11 15.54 -7.25
N THR A 96 -11.83 16.43 -7.93
CA THR A 96 -13.24 16.68 -7.59
C THR A 96 -14.08 15.44 -7.88
N GLU A 97 -15.25 15.31 -7.26
CA GLU A 97 -16.17 14.17 -7.50
C GLU A 97 -16.51 14.02 -8.99
N GLU A 98 -16.76 15.13 -9.68
CA GLU A 98 -16.97 15.16 -11.12
C GLU A 98 -15.76 14.66 -11.92
N GLN A 99 -14.55 15.03 -11.51
CA GLN A 99 -13.32 14.60 -12.18
C GLN A 99 -13.05 13.11 -11.95
N ALA A 100 -13.38 12.59 -10.76
CA ALA A 100 -13.27 11.17 -10.44
C ALA A 100 -14.29 10.32 -11.21
N ALA A 101 -15.49 10.85 -11.47
CA ALA A 101 -16.54 10.16 -12.21
C ALA A 101 -16.31 10.14 -13.74
N LYS A 102 -15.51 11.08 -14.29
CA LYS A 102 -15.23 11.14 -15.73
C LYS A 102 -14.39 9.95 -16.19
N LYS A 103 -14.93 9.17 -17.12
CA LYS A 103 -14.18 8.11 -17.81
C LYS A 103 -13.10 8.71 -18.71
N THR A 104 -11.86 8.27 -18.51
CA THR A 104 -10.73 8.67 -19.37
C THR A 104 -10.92 8.14 -20.81
N LEU A 105 -10.38 8.86 -21.80
CA LEU A 105 -10.37 8.39 -23.20
C LEU A 105 -9.75 6.98 -23.35
N ARG A 106 -8.74 6.66 -22.52
CA ARG A 106 -8.13 5.32 -22.48
C ARG A 106 -9.15 4.26 -22.03
N GLN A 107 -9.94 4.56 -21.00
CA GLN A 107 -10.99 3.67 -20.52
C GLN A 107 -12.10 3.52 -21.57
N GLN A 108 -12.55 4.61 -22.18
CA GLN A 108 -13.54 4.56 -23.26
C GLN A 108 -13.05 3.74 -24.47
N LYS A 109 -11.80 3.92 -24.90
CA LYS A 109 -11.19 3.12 -25.97
C LYS A 109 -11.10 1.65 -25.59
N LYS A 110 -10.79 1.33 -24.32
CA LYS A 110 -10.75 -0.05 -23.82
C LYS A 110 -12.15 -0.70 -23.79
N GLU A 111 -13.17 0.05 -23.39
CA GLU A 111 -14.57 -0.40 -23.39
C GLU A 111 -15.06 -0.64 -24.83
N ARG A 112 -14.75 0.27 -25.77
CA ARG A 112 -15.10 0.12 -27.20
C ARG A 112 -14.36 -1.03 -27.89
N ALA A 113 -13.10 -1.27 -27.55
CA ALA A 113 -12.31 -2.35 -28.16
C ALA A 113 -12.70 -3.74 -27.64
N PHE A 114 -13.39 -3.81 -26.50
CA PHE A 114 -13.83 -5.07 -25.90
C PHE A 114 -15.28 -4.96 -25.40
N PRO A 115 -16.26 -4.73 -26.30
CA PRO A 115 -17.66 -4.75 -25.92
C PRO A 115 -18.00 -6.14 -25.38
N SER A 116 -18.71 -6.22 -24.26
CA SER A 116 -19.27 -7.48 -23.79
C SER A 116 -20.38 -7.88 -24.77
N LEU A 117 -20.05 -8.74 -25.73
CA LEU A 117 -20.98 -9.27 -26.73
C LEU A 117 -21.89 -10.38 -26.17
N VAL A 118 -21.90 -10.58 -24.85
CA VAL A 118 -22.57 -11.69 -24.19
C VAL A 118 -23.93 -11.23 -23.70
N ASN A 119 -24.97 -11.93 -24.14
CA ASN A 119 -26.29 -11.89 -23.51
C ASN A 119 -26.10 -12.12 -22.01
N GLN A 120 -26.57 -11.18 -21.18
CA GLN A 120 -26.30 -11.15 -19.73
C GLN A 120 -26.72 -12.44 -18.98
N GLY A 121 -27.51 -13.32 -19.59
CA GLY A 121 -28.00 -14.57 -19.00
C GLY A 121 -26.97 -15.70 -18.87
N GLU A 122 -25.90 -15.76 -19.67
CA GLU A 122 -24.98 -16.92 -19.69
C GLU A 122 -23.54 -16.60 -19.23
N PHE A 123 -23.26 -15.36 -18.82
CA PHE A 123 -21.91 -14.97 -18.42
C PHE A 123 -21.58 -15.42 -16.99
N GLN A 124 -20.58 -16.29 -16.84
CA GLN A 124 -20.10 -16.68 -15.52
C GLN A 124 -19.05 -15.70 -15.00
N HIS A 125 -19.36 -14.98 -13.93
CA HIS A 125 -18.41 -14.04 -13.31
C HIS A 125 -17.23 -14.73 -12.62
N ILE A 126 -17.47 -15.89 -12.02
CA ILE A 126 -16.46 -16.67 -11.29
C ILE A 126 -16.56 -18.10 -11.78
N LEU A 127 -15.43 -18.63 -12.25
CA LEU A 127 -15.31 -20.03 -12.64
C LEU A 127 -14.43 -20.75 -11.64
N ARG A 128 -14.70 -22.03 -11.39
CA ARG A 128 -13.86 -22.85 -10.53
C ARG A 128 -13.23 -23.97 -11.33
N VAL A 129 -11.91 -23.92 -11.48
CA VAL A 129 -11.13 -24.89 -12.27
C VAL A 129 -9.96 -25.37 -11.42
N LEU A 130 -9.73 -26.69 -11.37
CA LEU A 130 -8.62 -27.32 -10.64
C LEU A 130 -8.45 -26.81 -9.19
N ASN A 131 -9.56 -26.70 -8.45
CA ASN A 131 -9.63 -26.20 -7.06
C ASN A 131 -9.20 -24.72 -6.88
N THR A 132 -9.25 -23.92 -7.95
CA THR A 132 -8.92 -22.49 -7.91
C THR A 132 -10.05 -21.65 -8.51
N ASN A 133 -10.31 -20.48 -7.91
CA ASN A 133 -11.28 -19.52 -8.44
C ASN A 133 -10.62 -18.67 -9.52
N ILE A 134 -11.27 -18.58 -10.67
CA ILE A 134 -10.84 -17.85 -11.86
C ILE A 134 -11.82 -16.71 -12.13
N ASP A 135 -11.29 -15.54 -12.45
CA ASP A 135 -12.08 -14.36 -12.80
C ASP A 135 -12.56 -14.44 -14.26
N GLY A 136 -13.88 -14.52 -14.44
CA GLY A 136 -14.54 -14.61 -15.74
C GLY A 136 -14.38 -13.36 -16.60
N LYS A 137 -14.11 -12.20 -15.99
CA LYS A 137 -13.94 -10.93 -16.72
C LYS A 137 -12.63 -10.88 -17.51
N GLN A 138 -11.63 -11.69 -17.16
CA GLN A 138 -10.35 -11.70 -17.85
C GLN A 138 -10.40 -12.55 -19.11
N LYS A 139 -9.51 -12.27 -20.07
CA LYS A 139 -9.32 -13.17 -21.22
C LYS A 139 -8.77 -14.51 -20.73
N ILE A 140 -9.18 -15.59 -21.38
CA ILE A 140 -8.92 -16.97 -20.94
C ILE A 140 -7.43 -17.21 -20.64
N VAL A 141 -6.53 -16.77 -21.53
CA VAL A 141 -5.08 -16.97 -21.35
C VAL A 141 -4.55 -16.34 -20.06
N TYR A 142 -5.06 -15.18 -19.65
CA TYR A 142 -4.65 -14.54 -18.40
C TYR A 142 -5.39 -15.14 -17.21
N ALA A 143 -6.68 -15.46 -17.37
CA ALA A 143 -7.50 -16.05 -16.34
C ALA A 143 -6.89 -17.38 -15.84
N LEU A 144 -6.45 -18.25 -16.76
CA LEU A 144 -5.77 -19.52 -16.46
C LEU A 144 -4.45 -19.37 -15.69
N THR A 145 -3.78 -18.21 -15.74
CA THR A 145 -2.55 -17.99 -14.97
C THR A 145 -2.77 -17.84 -13.47
N SER A 146 -4.01 -17.68 -13.04
CA SER A 146 -4.38 -17.72 -11.62
C SER A 146 -4.14 -19.10 -11.02
N ILE A 147 -4.15 -20.16 -11.83
CA ILE A 147 -3.84 -21.52 -11.42
C ILE A 147 -2.33 -21.67 -11.25
N LYS A 148 -1.88 -22.02 -10.04
CA LYS A 148 -0.45 -22.29 -9.76
C LYS A 148 0.07 -23.41 -10.67
N GLY A 149 1.22 -23.18 -11.29
CA GLY A 149 1.83 -24.11 -12.24
C GLY A 149 1.50 -23.80 -13.71
N ILE A 150 0.55 -22.90 -14.00
CA ILE A 150 0.23 -22.47 -15.36
C ILE A 150 0.75 -21.05 -15.61
N GLY A 151 1.65 -20.90 -16.58
CA GLY A 151 2.13 -19.61 -17.06
C GLY A 151 1.43 -19.16 -18.35
N ARG A 152 1.63 -17.90 -18.76
CA ARG A 152 1.02 -17.32 -19.98
C ARG A 152 1.28 -18.15 -21.23
N ARG A 153 2.52 -18.62 -21.41
CA ARG A 153 2.90 -19.46 -22.56
C ARG A 153 2.18 -20.81 -22.53
N PHE A 154 2.11 -21.44 -21.36
CA PHE A 154 1.44 -22.72 -21.18
C PHE A 154 -0.06 -22.59 -21.41
N ALA A 155 -0.71 -21.59 -20.81
CA ALA A 155 -2.12 -21.27 -21.05
C ALA A 155 -2.43 -21.07 -22.53
N THR A 156 -1.57 -20.35 -23.26
CA THR A 156 -1.74 -20.15 -24.72
C THR A 156 -1.65 -21.47 -25.49
N ALA A 157 -0.68 -22.34 -25.15
CA ALA A 157 -0.55 -23.65 -25.78
C ALA A 157 -1.77 -24.54 -25.51
N VAL A 158 -2.24 -24.56 -24.25
CA VAL A 158 -3.44 -25.29 -23.84
C VAL A 158 -4.68 -24.81 -24.60
N CYS A 159 -4.91 -23.49 -24.69
CA CYS A 159 -6.06 -22.95 -25.42
C CYS A 159 -6.01 -23.33 -26.91
N LYS A 160 -4.84 -23.27 -27.55
CA LYS A 160 -4.66 -23.67 -28.95
C LYS A 160 -4.91 -25.16 -29.17
N LYS A 161 -4.49 -26.02 -28.24
CA LYS A 161 -4.68 -27.47 -28.33
C LYS A 161 -6.10 -27.91 -27.98
N ALA A 162 -6.79 -27.15 -27.13
CA ALA A 162 -8.20 -27.36 -26.82
C ALA A 162 -9.15 -26.70 -27.84
N GLU A 163 -8.61 -26.06 -28.88
CA GLU A 163 -9.36 -25.35 -29.93
C GLU A 163 -10.27 -24.22 -29.40
N VAL A 164 -9.86 -23.61 -28.27
CA VAL A 164 -10.57 -22.48 -27.66
C VAL A 164 -9.94 -21.17 -28.14
N ASP A 165 -10.77 -20.23 -28.60
CA ASP A 165 -10.29 -18.91 -29.00
C ASP A 165 -9.68 -18.15 -27.82
N ILE A 166 -8.44 -17.69 -28.03
CA ILE A 166 -7.63 -16.94 -27.07
C ILE A 166 -8.24 -15.56 -26.75
N ARG A 167 -9.06 -15.01 -27.66
CA ARG A 167 -9.64 -13.67 -27.51
C ARG A 167 -10.89 -13.66 -26.62
N LYS A 168 -11.56 -14.81 -26.46
CA LYS A 168 -12.72 -14.99 -25.59
C LYS A 168 -12.37 -14.68 -24.13
N ARG A 169 -13.39 -14.28 -23.36
CA ARG A 169 -13.29 -14.14 -21.90
C ARG A 169 -13.53 -15.47 -21.22
N ALA A 170 -12.98 -15.63 -20.02
CA ALA A 170 -13.16 -16.87 -19.27
C ALA A 170 -14.63 -17.12 -18.88
N GLY A 171 -15.41 -16.07 -18.65
CA GLY A 171 -16.85 -16.15 -18.37
C GLY A 171 -17.73 -16.49 -19.55
N GLU A 172 -17.16 -16.57 -20.76
CA GLU A 172 -17.84 -16.96 -22.00
C GLU A 172 -17.63 -18.44 -22.35
N LEU A 173 -16.87 -19.17 -21.52
CA LEU A 173 -16.55 -20.57 -21.77
C LEU A 173 -17.77 -21.46 -21.51
N SER A 174 -18.01 -22.40 -22.42
CA SER A 174 -18.96 -23.49 -22.17
C SER A 174 -18.35 -24.53 -21.23
N ASN A 175 -19.20 -25.33 -20.57
CA ASN A 175 -18.72 -26.41 -19.69
C ASN A 175 -17.88 -27.44 -20.47
N GLU A 176 -18.22 -27.73 -21.72
CA GLU A 176 -17.44 -28.61 -22.58
C GLU A 176 -16.04 -28.06 -22.90
N GLU A 177 -15.94 -26.75 -23.18
CA GLU A 177 -14.65 -26.09 -23.39
C GLU A 177 -13.79 -26.15 -22.11
N ILE A 178 -14.42 -25.99 -20.93
CA ILE A 178 -13.73 -26.11 -19.63
C ILE A 178 -13.17 -27.52 -19.43
N ASP A 179 -13.96 -28.56 -19.71
CA ASP A 179 -13.54 -29.95 -19.55
C ASP A 179 -12.40 -30.31 -20.51
N LYS A 180 -12.45 -29.83 -21.77
CA LYS A 180 -11.35 -29.96 -22.73
C LYS A 180 -10.07 -29.30 -22.21
N LEU A 181 -10.16 -28.08 -21.69
CA LEU A 181 -9.01 -27.38 -21.09
C LEU A 181 -8.42 -28.18 -19.92
N VAL A 182 -9.26 -28.71 -19.03
CA VAL A 182 -8.84 -29.54 -17.89
C VAL A 182 -8.16 -30.84 -18.35
N ALA A 183 -8.70 -31.49 -19.38
CA ALA A 183 -8.12 -32.71 -19.95
C ALA A 183 -6.72 -32.45 -20.54
N VAL A 184 -6.56 -31.35 -21.30
CA VAL A 184 -5.25 -30.95 -21.87
C VAL A 184 -4.25 -30.58 -20.78
N ILE A 185 -4.69 -29.91 -19.71
CA ILE A 185 -3.83 -29.55 -18.58
C ILE A 185 -3.37 -30.80 -17.82
N SER A 186 -4.25 -31.77 -17.63
CA SER A 186 -3.96 -33.01 -16.89
C SER A 186 -3.03 -33.93 -17.68
N ASN A 187 -3.25 -34.07 -18.99
CA ASN A 187 -2.50 -34.98 -19.86
C ASN A 187 -1.87 -34.27 -21.07
N PRO A 188 -0.94 -33.31 -20.88
CA PRO A 188 -0.44 -32.47 -21.96
C PRO A 188 0.30 -33.24 -23.06
N LEU A 189 0.95 -34.35 -22.71
CA LEU A 189 1.68 -35.19 -23.68
C LEU A 189 0.77 -35.84 -24.72
N GLN A 190 -0.46 -36.19 -24.34
CA GLN A 190 -1.43 -36.79 -25.28
C GLN A 190 -1.89 -35.79 -26.34
N TYR A 191 -1.88 -34.50 -26.01
CA TYR A 191 -2.30 -33.41 -26.91
C TYR A 191 -1.12 -32.78 -27.68
N ASN A 192 -0.04 -33.53 -27.89
CA ASN A 192 1.14 -33.08 -28.63
C ASN A 192 1.82 -31.82 -28.05
N ILE A 193 1.82 -31.68 -26.72
CA ILE A 193 2.67 -30.69 -26.04
C ILE A 193 4.03 -31.34 -25.77
N PRO A 194 5.16 -30.74 -26.22
CA PRO A 194 6.47 -31.35 -26.05
C PRO A 194 6.90 -31.52 -24.58
N GLN A 195 7.68 -32.57 -24.31
CA GLN A 195 8.17 -32.91 -22.95
C GLN A 195 8.99 -31.77 -22.32
N TRP A 196 9.81 -31.07 -23.10
CA TRP A 196 10.63 -29.94 -22.63
C TRP A 196 9.81 -28.74 -22.15
N PHE A 197 8.51 -28.70 -22.47
CA PHE A 197 7.61 -27.61 -22.09
C PHE A 197 6.97 -27.82 -20.72
N LEU A 198 7.06 -29.04 -20.17
CA LEU A 198 6.46 -29.40 -18.88
C LEU A 198 7.33 -28.90 -17.72
N ASN A 199 6.69 -28.61 -16.57
CA ASN A 199 7.37 -28.05 -15.41
C ASN A 199 8.11 -29.08 -14.54
N ARG A 200 7.69 -30.36 -14.54
CA ARG A 200 8.40 -31.45 -13.86
C ARG A 200 8.85 -32.50 -14.87
N GLN A 201 10.07 -32.33 -15.30
CA GLN A 201 10.74 -33.21 -16.25
C GLN A 201 11.51 -34.27 -15.49
N LYS A 202 11.40 -35.53 -15.93
CA LYS A 202 12.06 -36.70 -15.35
C LYS A 202 11.94 -36.72 -13.82
N ASP A 203 10.72 -36.89 -13.33
CA ASP A 203 10.44 -36.97 -11.90
C ASP A 203 11.36 -37.99 -11.19
N VAL A 204 11.82 -37.67 -9.98
CA VAL A 204 12.86 -38.44 -9.28
C VAL A 204 12.36 -39.84 -8.89
N GLU A 205 11.08 -39.96 -8.54
CA GLU A 205 10.49 -41.24 -8.13
C GLU A 205 9.96 -42.03 -9.34
N THR A 206 9.18 -41.37 -10.20
CA THR A 206 8.47 -42.06 -11.28
C THR A 206 9.20 -42.05 -12.63
N GLY A 207 10.24 -41.21 -12.81
CA GLY A 207 10.95 -41.02 -14.08
C GLY A 207 10.12 -40.35 -15.19
N LYS A 208 8.83 -40.14 -14.98
CA LYS A 208 7.88 -39.62 -15.98
C LYS A 208 7.96 -38.10 -16.09
N PHE A 209 7.59 -37.58 -17.27
CA PHE A 209 7.40 -36.16 -17.52
C PHE A 209 5.96 -35.77 -17.22
N LYS A 210 5.75 -34.78 -16.35
CA LYS A 210 4.41 -34.38 -15.89
C LYS A 210 4.32 -32.86 -15.80
N GLN A 211 3.12 -32.33 -16.06
CA GLN A 211 2.77 -30.98 -15.65
C GLN A 211 2.08 -31.04 -14.29
N ILE A 212 2.67 -30.41 -13.28
CA ILE A 212 2.03 -30.29 -11.97
C ILE A 212 1.32 -28.95 -11.85
N VAL A 213 0.10 -28.99 -11.33
CA VAL A 213 -0.79 -27.84 -11.24
C VAL A 213 -1.41 -27.75 -9.84
N SER A 214 -1.91 -26.56 -9.50
CA SER A 214 -2.68 -26.25 -8.28
C SER A 214 -1.99 -26.69 -6.98
N ASN A 215 -2.66 -27.50 -6.16
CA ASN A 215 -2.20 -27.90 -4.82
C ASN A 215 -1.06 -28.92 -4.90
N ASN A 216 -1.07 -29.79 -5.92
CA ASN A 216 -0.05 -30.81 -6.11
C ASN A 216 1.34 -30.17 -6.30
N LEU A 217 1.41 -28.96 -6.88
CA LEU A 217 2.68 -28.25 -7.05
C LEU A 217 3.34 -27.93 -5.71
N GLN A 218 2.52 -27.57 -4.70
CA GLN A 218 3.01 -27.27 -3.37
C GLN A 218 3.35 -28.54 -2.58
N ALA A 219 2.57 -29.61 -2.76
CA ALA A 219 2.83 -30.91 -2.14
C ALA A 219 4.18 -31.48 -2.61
N ASN A 220 4.39 -31.57 -3.93
CA ASN A 220 5.62 -32.12 -4.50
C ASN A 220 6.84 -31.27 -4.13
N LEU A 221 6.73 -29.93 -4.10
CA LEU A 221 7.82 -29.08 -3.62
C LEU A 221 8.17 -29.36 -2.16
N ARG A 222 7.18 -29.61 -1.30
CA ARG A 222 7.41 -29.94 0.10
C ARG A 222 8.11 -31.29 0.25
N GLU A 223 7.69 -32.29 -0.52
CA GLU A 223 8.32 -33.62 -0.55
C GLU A 223 9.77 -33.55 -1.02
N ASP A 224 10.04 -32.82 -2.12
CA ASP A 224 11.40 -32.61 -2.64
C ASP A 224 12.30 -31.96 -1.57
N LEU A 225 11.81 -30.94 -0.87
CA LEU A 225 12.54 -30.28 0.20
C LEU A 225 12.77 -31.19 1.41
N ASN A 226 11.76 -31.98 1.79
CA ASN A 226 11.88 -32.92 2.89
C ASN A 226 12.87 -34.04 2.58
N ARG A 227 12.88 -34.54 1.34
CA ARG A 227 13.88 -35.51 0.87
C ARG A 227 15.30 -34.95 0.98
N LEU A 228 15.53 -33.71 0.52
CA LEU A 228 16.84 -33.05 0.63
C LEU A 228 17.27 -32.85 2.10
N LYS A 229 16.33 -32.53 2.99
CA LYS A 229 16.60 -32.40 4.44
C LYS A 229 16.96 -33.74 5.07
N LYS A 230 16.21 -34.81 4.76
CA LYS A 230 16.49 -36.17 5.25
C LYS A 230 17.87 -36.67 4.82
N MET A 231 18.24 -36.42 3.56
CA MET A 231 19.57 -36.75 3.02
C MET A 231 20.70 -35.85 3.58
N ARG A 232 20.38 -34.82 4.36
CA ARG A 232 21.34 -33.80 4.85
C ARG A 232 22.18 -33.15 3.74
N ALA A 233 21.63 -33.03 2.53
CA ALA A 233 22.29 -32.32 1.45
C ALA A 233 22.45 -30.82 1.81
N ASN A 234 23.54 -30.18 1.38
CA ASN A 234 23.80 -28.75 1.67
C ASN A 234 22.58 -27.87 1.32
N ARG A 235 21.98 -28.05 0.13
CA ARG A 235 20.75 -27.35 -0.27
C ARG A 235 19.58 -27.56 0.71
N GLY A 236 19.40 -28.79 1.19
CA GLY A 236 18.37 -29.15 2.17
C GLY A 236 18.58 -28.49 3.53
N LEU A 237 19.83 -28.49 4.03
CA LEU A 237 20.20 -27.80 5.27
C LEU A 237 19.97 -26.29 5.17
N ARG A 238 20.31 -25.67 4.03
CA ARG A 238 20.03 -24.24 3.81
C ARG A 238 18.54 -23.93 3.76
N HIS A 239 17.72 -24.80 3.16
CA HIS A 239 16.26 -24.69 3.25
C HIS A 239 15.73 -24.89 4.67
N TYR A 240 16.37 -25.73 5.49
CA TYR A 240 16.02 -25.89 6.90
C TYR A 240 16.30 -24.60 7.70
N TRP A 241 17.45 -23.96 7.47
CA TRP A 241 17.81 -22.68 8.08
C TRP A 241 17.22 -21.44 7.41
N ASN A 242 16.37 -21.60 6.38
CA ASN A 242 15.81 -20.49 5.57
C ASN A 242 16.87 -19.55 4.97
N LEU A 243 18.03 -20.07 4.56
CA LEU A 243 19.09 -19.33 3.89
C LEU A 243 18.95 -19.36 2.36
N LYS A 244 19.60 -18.42 1.67
CA LYS A 244 19.56 -18.31 0.19
C LYS A 244 20.30 -19.45 -0.53
N VAL A 245 19.60 -20.45 -1.04
CA VAL A 245 20.15 -21.74 -1.51
C VAL A 245 21.16 -21.69 -2.67
N ARG A 246 21.13 -20.70 -3.58
CA ARG A 246 21.90 -20.72 -4.84
C ARG A 246 23.30 -20.10 -4.75
N GLY A 247 23.91 -20.14 -3.55
CA GLY A 247 25.27 -19.61 -3.33
C GLY A 247 25.39 -18.09 -3.38
N GLN A 248 24.28 -17.35 -3.26
CA GLN A 248 24.35 -15.88 -3.24
C GLN A 248 25.06 -15.36 -1.98
N HIS A 249 25.81 -14.27 -2.11
CA HIS A 249 26.44 -13.59 -0.97
C HIS A 249 25.38 -12.99 -0.02
N THR A 250 25.31 -13.51 1.20
CA THR A 250 24.37 -13.09 2.25
C THR A 250 24.95 -12.04 3.22
N LYS A 251 26.17 -11.55 2.98
CA LYS A 251 26.81 -10.50 3.82
C LYS A 251 26.04 -9.18 3.76
N THR A 252 25.55 -8.75 2.60
CA THR A 252 24.87 -7.46 2.43
C THR A 252 23.39 -7.59 2.05
N THR A 253 22.97 -8.74 1.50
CA THR A 253 21.63 -8.93 0.93
C THR A 253 20.78 -9.90 1.74
N GLY A 254 19.45 -9.73 1.72
CA GLY A 254 18.54 -10.57 2.51
C GLY A 254 18.53 -10.23 4.00
N ARG A 255 18.86 -8.98 4.35
CA ARG A 255 18.85 -8.45 5.73
C ARG A 255 17.45 -8.17 6.26
N PHE A 256 16.44 -8.05 5.39
CA PHE A 256 15.03 -7.95 5.74
C PHE A 256 14.40 -9.35 5.74
N GLY A 257 13.93 -9.83 6.90
CA GLY A 257 13.35 -11.17 7.08
C GLY A 257 13.48 -11.68 8.52
N LYS A 258 13.13 -12.96 8.76
CA LYS A 258 13.34 -13.60 10.07
C LYS A 258 14.84 -13.74 10.34
N SER A 259 15.36 -13.01 11.31
CA SER A 259 16.70 -13.20 11.86
C SER A 259 16.81 -14.59 12.49
N VAL A 260 17.84 -15.34 12.13
CA VAL A 260 18.17 -16.60 12.81
C VAL A 260 19.09 -16.24 13.99
N GLY A 261 18.52 -16.09 15.19
CA GLY A 261 19.21 -15.70 16.45
C GLY A 261 19.09 -14.20 16.75
N VAL A 262 18.80 -13.70 17.96
CA VAL A 262 18.82 -14.24 19.33
C VAL A 262 17.41 -14.12 19.95
N SER A 263 16.95 -15.15 20.65
CA SER A 263 15.76 -15.07 21.51
C SER A 263 16.06 -14.10 22.65
N ALA A 264 15.54 -12.88 22.60
CA ALA A 264 15.46 -12.06 23.81
C ALA A 264 14.52 -12.77 24.78
N LYS A 265 15.06 -13.19 25.94
CA LYS A 265 14.27 -13.64 27.08
C LYS A 265 13.24 -12.53 27.37
N LYS A 266 11.95 -12.85 27.26
CA LYS A 266 10.91 -12.05 27.91
C LYS A 266 10.85 -12.44 29.37
#